data_AF-A0A382R9K1-F1
#
_entry.id   AF-A0A382R9K1-F1
#
_cell.length_a   1.000
_cell.length_b   1.000
_cell.length_c   1.000
_cell.angle_alpha   90.00
_cell.angle_beta   90.00
_cell.angle_gamma   90.00
#
_symmetry.space_group_name_H-M   'P 1'
#
loop_
_entity.id
_entity.type
_entity.pdbx_description
1 polymer ?
#
loop_
_entity_poly.entity_id
_entity_poly.type
_entity_poly.pdbx_seq_one_letter_code
_entity_poly.pdbx_strand_id
1 'polypeptide(L)'
;MLERIILVFAPEPLTPVARRWRGQIAENSKAWAQYEELPEMNHNSVVGLDRPESFIDKAFVLFMNSPAAHPRNQLRIDLTRQLFLGSGYNTDCITTQGESRMAQMLSMVHYGDYVSFYLSIAYGNDPTPVQNIAWLKENLAESST
;
A
#
# COMPACT_ATOMS: atom_id res chain seq x y z
N MET A 1 5.47 4.45 -9.29
CA MET A 1 5.07 5.02 -7.98
C MET A 1 4.91 6.53 -7.97
N LEU A 2 5.84 7.32 -8.53
CA LEU A 2 5.71 8.80 -8.53
C LEU A 2 4.45 9.29 -9.26
N GLU A 3 3.86 10.38 -8.76
CA GLU A 3 2.65 11.05 -9.28
C GLU A 3 1.46 10.10 -9.46
N ARG A 4 1.35 9.09 -8.59
CA ARG A 4 0.29 8.08 -8.63
C ARG A 4 -0.24 7.76 -7.24
N ILE A 5 -1.51 7.38 -7.18
CA ILE A 5 -2.10 6.77 -5.99
C ILE A 5 -1.58 5.34 -5.87
N ILE A 6 -1.06 5.01 -4.70
CA ILE A 6 -0.49 3.69 -4.43
C ILE A 6 -1.57 2.80 -3.83
N LEU A 7 -1.89 1.71 -4.52
CA LEU A 7 -2.83 0.67 -4.06
C LEU A 7 -2.03 -0.54 -3.61
N VAL A 8 -2.03 -0.82 -2.30
CA VAL A 8 -1.24 -1.90 -1.72
C VAL A 8 -2.13 -3.11 -1.44
N PHE A 9 -1.82 -4.24 -2.06
CA PHE A 9 -2.59 -5.47 -1.89
C PHE A 9 -1.74 -6.55 -1.25
N ALA A 10 -2.25 -7.15 -0.18
CA ALA A 10 -1.49 -8.13 0.58
C ALA A 10 -2.38 -9.26 1.11
N PRO A 11 -1.92 -10.52 1.10
CA PRO A 11 -2.56 -11.60 1.83
C PRO A 11 -2.08 -11.62 3.28
N GLU A 12 -2.78 -12.35 4.15
CA GLU A 12 -2.18 -12.81 5.39
C GLU A 12 -0.87 -13.58 5.08
N PRO A 13 0.24 -13.29 5.79
CA PRO A 13 0.31 -12.54 7.04
C PRO A 13 0.64 -11.05 6.94
N LEU A 14 0.63 -10.50 5.73
CA LEU A 14 1.11 -9.16 5.42
C LEU A 14 0.01 -8.09 5.42
N THR A 15 -1.26 -8.44 5.61
CA THR A 15 -2.35 -7.46 5.69
C THR A 15 -2.08 -6.32 6.69
N PRO A 16 -1.60 -6.57 7.93
CA PRO A 16 -1.23 -5.50 8.85
C PRO A 16 -0.05 -4.65 8.36
N VAL A 17 0.88 -5.25 7.60
CA VAL A 17 2.04 -4.57 7.03
C VAL A 17 1.62 -3.63 5.90
N ALA A 18 0.71 -4.07 5.02
CA ALA A 18 0.13 -3.22 3.98
C ALA A 18 -0.62 -2.01 4.56
N ARG A 19 -1.40 -2.24 5.62
CA ARG A 19 -2.04 -1.15 6.39
C ARG A 19 -1.02 -0.15 6.92
N ARG A 20 0.11 -0.62 7.47
CA ARG A 20 1.18 0.24 7.96
C ARG A 20 1.81 1.04 6.82
N TRP A 21 2.11 0.42 5.68
CA TRP A 21 2.65 1.11 4.51
C TRP A 21 1.77 2.25 4.05
N ARG A 22 0.45 2.02 3.98
CA ARG A 22 -0.52 3.09 3.67
C ARG A 22 -0.37 4.28 4.62
N GLY A 23 -0.16 4.02 5.92
CA GLY A 23 0.11 5.05 6.91
C GLY A 23 1.43 5.78 6.66
N GLN A 24 2.53 5.04 6.50
CA GLN A 24 3.87 5.60 6.30
C GLN A 24 3.98 6.45 5.02
N ILE A 25 3.33 6.05 3.93
CA ILE A 25 3.29 6.85 2.69
C ILE A 25 2.56 8.18 2.93
N ALA A 26 1.45 8.16 3.66
CA ALA A 26 0.70 9.37 4.00
C ALA A 26 1.48 10.28 4.96
N GLU A 27 2.07 9.70 6.00
CA GLU A 27 2.79 10.44 7.04
C GLU A 27 4.12 11.00 6.53
N ASN A 28 4.96 10.20 5.88
CA ASN A 28 6.30 10.63 5.48
C ASN A 28 6.26 11.36 4.14
N SER A 29 5.60 10.79 3.13
CA SER A 29 5.64 11.33 1.77
C SER A 29 4.58 12.37 1.47
N LYS A 30 3.62 12.59 2.40
CA LYS A 30 2.43 13.43 2.19
C LYS A 30 1.60 13.00 0.97
N ALA A 31 1.67 11.71 0.62
CA ALA A 31 1.04 11.16 -0.57
C ALA A 31 -0.14 10.26 -0.20
N TRP A 32 -1.11 10.14 -1.10
CA TRP A 32 -2.27 9.27 -0.87
C TRP A 32 -1.95 7.81 -1.20
N ALA A 33 -2.34 6.90 -0.30
CA ALA A 33 -2.29 5.47 -0.51
C ALA A 33 -3.54 4.78 0.06
N GLN A 34 -3.85 3.62 -0.51
CA GLN A 34 -4.89 2.72 -0.03
C GLN A 34 -4.31 1.32 0.13
N TYR A 35 -4.96 0.49 0.95
CA TYR A 35 -4.62 -0.91 1.05
C TYR A 35 -5.89 -1.76 1.07
N GLU A 36 -5.78 -2.98 0.56
CA GLU A 36 -6.83 -4.00 0.66
C GLU A 36 -6.22 -5.38 0.92
N GLU A 37 -7.00 -6.26 1.57
CA GLU A 37 -6.56 -7.61 1.89
C GLU A 37 -6.96 -8.62 0.81
N LEU A 38 -6.12 -9.62 0.59
CA LEU A 38 -6.49 -10.81 -0.17
C LEU A 38 -7.06 -11.88 0.76
N PRO A 39 -8.18 -12.54 0.39
CA PRO A 39 -8.80 -12.52 -0.94
C PRO A 39 -9.93 -11.49 -1.13
N GLU A 40 -10.31 -10.69 -0.13
CA GLU A 40 -11.48 -9.81 -0.23
C GLU A 40 -11.38 -8.79 -1.39
N MET A 41 -10.18 -8.27 -1.64
CA MET A 41 -9.87 -7.42 -2.80
C MET A 41 -10.25 -8.09 -4.13
N ASN A 42 -10.15 -9.43 -4.23
CA ASN A 42 -10.57 -10.17 -5.42
C ASN A 42 -12.08 -10.22 -5.63
N HIS A 43 -12.88 -9.84 -4.64
CA HIS A 43 -14.33 -9.72 -4.79
C HIS A 43 -14.74 -8.33 -5.29
N ASN A 44 -13.99 -7.30 -4.89
CA ASN A 44 -14.40 -5.91 -5.10
C ASN A 44 -13.59 -5.23 -6.21
N SER A 45 -12.26 -5.26 -6.13
CA SER A 45 -11.39 -4.38 -6.92
C SER A 45 -11.15 -4.92 -8.33
N VAL A 46 -11.19 -6.24 -8.53
CA VAL A 46 -11.09 -6.85 -9.87
C VAL A 46 -12.33 -6.60 -10.73
N VAL A 47 -13.48 -6.30 -10.11
CA VAL A 47 -14.72 -5.95 -10.82
C VAL A 47 -14.72 -4.47 -11.24
N GLY A 48 -13.97 -3.63 -10.53
CA GLY A 48 -13.91 -2.18 -10.73
C GLY A 48 -12.77 -1.68 -11.62
N LEU A 49 -12.12 -2.54 -12.42
CA LEU A 49 -10.90 -2.19 -13.16
C LEU A 49 -11.11 -1.16 -14.29
N ASP A 50 -12.28 -1.14 -14.91
CA ASP A 50 -12.47 -0.38 -16.15
C ASP A 50 -12.81 1.10 -15.92
N ARG A 51 -13.26 1.48 -14.72
CA ARG A 51 -13.84 2.80 -14.46
C ARG A 51 -13.43 3.39 -13.10
N PRO A 52 -13.20 4.72 -13.04
CA PRO A 52 -13.06 5.62 -14.18
C PRO A 52 -11.73 5.38 -14.92
N GLU A 53 -11.76 5.39 -16.25
CA GLU A 53 -10.59 5.09 -17.09
C GLU A 53 -9.38 6.00 -16.79
N SER A 54 -9.64 7.25 -16.42
CA SER A 54 -8.63 8.24 -16.02
C SER A 54 -7.91 7.92 -14.71
N PHE A 55 -8.25 6.83 -14.05
CA PHE A 55 -7.58 6.33 -12.85
C PHE A 55 -6.50 5.29 -13.18
N ILE A 56 -6.58 4.62 -14.34
CA ILE A 56 -5.71 3.49 -14.70
C ILE A 56 -4.24 3.92 -14.74
N ASP A 57 -3.94 5.06 -15.36
CA ASP A 57 -2.60 5.64 -15.47
C ASP A 57 -2.13 6.36 -14.21
N LYS A 58 -3.09 6.82 -13.38
CA LYS A 58 -2.87 7.52 -12.10
C LYS A 58 -2.73 6.58 -10.91
N ALA A 59 -2.92 5.28 -11.08
CA ALA A 59 -2.75 4.29 -10.02
C ALA A 59 -1.47 3.48 -10.23
N PHE A 60 -0.84 3.12 -9.11
CA PHE A 60 0.24 2.14 -9.07
C PHE A 60 -0.16 1.01 -8.12
N VAL A 61 -0.31 -0.19 -8.67
CA VAL A 61 -0.82 -1.35 -7.95
C VAL A 61 0.35 -2.19 -7.46
N LEU A 62 0.53 -2.24 -6.15
CA LEU A 62 1.62 -2.93 -5.52
C LEU A 62 1.12 -4.15 -4.76
N PHE A 63 1.54 -5.34 -5.19
CA PHE A 63 1.27 -6.59 -4.49
C PHE A 63 2.39 -6.92 -3.50
N MET A 64 2.03 -7.44 -2.34
CA MET A 64 2.96 -8.03 -1.38
C MET A 64 2.81 -9.54 -1.38
N ASN A 65 3.90 -10.27 -1.52
CA ASN A 65 3.93 -11.73 -1.46
C ASN A 65 4.81 -12.22 -0.30
N SER A 66 4.44 -13.37 0.25
CA SER A 66 5.18 -14.03 1.34
C SER A 66 5.13 -15.54 1.13
N PRO A 67 6.26 -16.25 1.25
CA PRO A 67 6.28 -17.71 1.29
C PRO A 67 5.43 -18.31 2.42
N ALA A 68 5.18 -17.55 3.49
CA ALA A 68 4.31 -17.94 4.60
C ALA A 68 2.81 -17.72 4.33
N ALA A 69 2.45 -17.05 3.23
CA ALA A 69 1.06 -16.90 2.81
C ALA A 69 0.52 -18.23 2.26
N HIS A 70 -0.79 -18.46 2.41
CA HIS A 70 -1.43 -19.65 1.86
C HIS A 70 -1.17 -19.77 0.35
N PRO A 71 -0.82 -20.94 -0.22
CA PRO A 71 -0.47 -21.08 -1.64
C PRO A 71 -1.52 -20.54 -2.61
N ARG A 72 -2.81 -20.71 -2.27
CA ARG A 72 -3.93 -20.14 -3.04
C ARG A 72 -3.91 -18.61 -3.09
N ASN A 73 -3.43 -17.93 -2.05
CA ASN A 73 -3.26 -16.48 -2.06
C ASN A 73 -2.06 -16.05 -2.88
N GLN A 74 -0.98 -16.83 -2.90
CA GLN A 74 0.16 -16.57 -3.79
C GLN A 74 -0.29 -16.65 -5.27
N LEU A 75 -1.06 -17.69 -5.62
CA LEU A 75 -1.66 -17.80 -6.95
C LEU A 75 -2.62 -16.63 -7.26
N ARG A 76 -3.40 -16.18 -6.28
CA ARG A 76 -4.27 -15.00 -6.45
C ARG A 76 -3.45 -13.75 -6.77
N ILE A 77 -2.32 -13.52 -6.12
CA ILE A 77 -1.44 -12.38 -6.44
C ILE A 77 -1.06 -12.42 -7.91
N ASP A 78 -0.57 -13.55 -8.40
CA ASP A 78 -0.11 -13.68 -9.79
C ASP A 78 -1.23 -13.43 -10.80
N LEU A 79 -2.38 -14.10 -10.63
CA LEU A 79 -3.52 -13.98 -11.53
C LEU A 79 -4.13 -12.58 -11.49
N THR A 80 -4.23 -11.98 -10.30
CA THR A 80 -4.80 -10.64 -10.14
C THR A 80 -3.89 -9.59 -10.73
N ARG A 81 -2.57 -9.72 -10.52
CA ARG A 81 -1.60 -8.82 -11.14
C ARG A 81 -1.68 -8.87 -12.66
N GLN A 82 -1.86 -10.06 -13.25
CA GLN A 82 -2.07 -10.20 -14.69
C GLN A 82 -3.34 -9.48 -15.18
N LEU A 83 -4.44 -9.55 -14.41
CA LEU A 83 -5.68 -8.81 -14.73
C LEU A 83 -5.46 -7.29 -14.71
N PHE A 84 -4.79 -6.76 -13.68
CA PHE A 84 -4.47 -5.33 -13.59
C PHE A 84 -3.55 -4.88 -14.74
N LEU A 85 -2.51 -5.66 -15.05
CA LEU A 85 -1.63 -5.39 -16.20
C LEU A 85 -2.39 -5.40 -17.53
N GLY A 86 -3.25 -6.38 -17.75
CA GLY A 86 -4.10 -6.48 -18.95
C GLY A 86 -5.09 -5.33 -19.08
N SER A 87 -5.46 -4.70 -17.97
CA SER A 87 -6.34 -3.52 -17.91
C SER A 87 -5.57 -2.20 -17.98
N GLY A 88 -4.24 -2.23 -18.19
CA GLY A 88 -3.41 -1.04 -18.39
C GLY A 88 -2.81 -0.41 -17.14
N TYR A 89 -3.03 -1.00 -15.95
CA TYR A 89 -2.46 -0.48 -14.71
C TYR A 89 -0.95 -0.72 -14.64
N ASN A 90 -0.22 0.23 -14.05
CA ASN A 90 1.14 -0.01 -13.61
C ASN A 90 1.11 -0.91 -12.37
N THR A 91 1.81 -2.05 -12.42
CA THR A 91 1.84 -2.99 -11.30
C THR A 91 3.24 -3.45 -10.96
N ASP A 92 3.44 -3.85 -9.70
CA ASP A 92 4.65 -4.55 -9.25
C ASP A 92 4.33 -5.51 -8.08
N CYS A 93 5.24 -6.41 -7.75
CA CYS A 93 5.11 -7.32 -6.63
C CYS A 93 6.42 -7.44 -5.84
N ILE A 94 6.34 -7.20 -4.52
CA ILE A 94 7.48 -7.36 -3.60
C ILE A 94 7.29 -8.65 -2.81
N THR A 95 8.29 -9.52 -2.86
CA THR A 95 8.33 -10.72 -2.01
C THR A 95 9.16 -10.46 -0.76
N THR A 96 8.62 -10.85 0.40
CA THR A 96 9.31 -10.72 1.69
C THR A 96 10.62 -11.48 1.76
N GLN A 97 11.54 -11.02 2.60
CA GLN A 97 12.76 -11.75 2.96
C GLN A 97 12.69 -12.28 4.41
N GLY A 98 13.35 -13.41 4.66
CA GLY A 98 13.45 -14.02 6.00
C GLY A 98 12.77 -15.39 6.10
N GLU A 99 13.20 -16.19 7.07
CA GLU A 99 12.78 -17.58 7.21
C GLU A 99 11.47 -17.74 8.00
N SER A 100 11.25 -16.92 9.03
CA SER A 100 10.05 -16.98 9.86
C SER A 100 8.99 -15.99 9.40
N ARG A 101 7.72 -16.29 9.73
CA ARG A 101 6.57 -15.39 9.51
C ARG A 101 6.85 -13.97 10.04
N MET A 102 7.41 -13.87 11.24
CA MET A 102 7.74 -12.58 11.87
C MET A 102 8.89 -11.87 11.14
N ALA A 103 9.95 -12.59 10.76
CA ALA A 103 11.07 -12.02 10.01
C ALA A 103 10.60 -11.45 8.65
N GLN A 104 9.70 -12.15 7.97
CA GLN A 104 9.09 -11.71 6.72
C GLN A 104 8.23 -10.45 6.89
N MET A 105 7.44 -10.38 7.97
CA MET A 105 6.65 -9.18 8.27
C MET A 105 7.57 -7.99 8.59
N LEU A 106 8.59 -8.19 9.44
CA LEU A 106 9.52 -7.12 9.84
C LEU A 106 10.39 -6.62 8.69
N SER A 107 10.85 -7.52 7.80
CA SER A 107 11.62 -7.10 6.62
C SER A 107 10.80 -6.23 5.68
N MET A 108 9.52 -6.58 5.48
CA MET A 108 8.59 -5.79 4.68
C MET A 108 8.21 -4.46 5.35
N VAL A 109 8.08 -4.42 6.68
CA VAL A 109 7.91 -3.16 7.42
C VAL A 109 9.11 -2.24 7.18
N HIS A 110 10.32 -2.75 7.39
CA HIS A 110 11.55 -1.97 7.26
C HIS A 110 11.74 -1.45 5.82
N TYR A 111 11.47 -2.29 4.82
CA TYR A 111 11.50 -1.88 3.42
C TYR A 111 10.49 -0.77 3.13
N GLY A 112 9.27 -0.86 3.67
CA GLY A 112 8.24 0.17 3.52
C GLY A 112 8.59 1.51 4.12
N ASP A 113 9.23 1.50 5.30
CA ASP A 113 9.70 2.71 5.94
C ASP A 113 10.70 3.44 5.01
N TYR A 114 11.66 2.73 4.42
CA TYR A 114 12.56 3.30 3.40
C TYR A 114 11.84 3.77 2.13
N VAL A 115 10.91 2.97 1.60
CA VAL A 115 10.12 3.36 0.42
C VAL A 115 9.41 4.69 0.66
N SER A 116 8.75 4.86 1.81
CA SER A 116 8.05 6.10 2.16
C SER A 116 8.99 7.29 2.36
N PHE A 117 10.17 7.05 2.95
CA PHE A 117 11.19 8.08 3.15
C PHE A 117 11.80 8.53 1.81
N TYR A 118 12.17 7.61 0.92
CA TYR A 118 12.68 7.99 -0.39
C TYR A 118 11.60 8.62 -1.27
N LEU A 119 10.34 8.22 -1.11
CA LEU A 119 9.22 8.87 -1.78
C LEU A 119 9.03 10.31 -1.30
N SER A 120 9.25 10.61 -0.02
CA SER A 120 9.21 11.99 0.49
C SER A 120 10.32 12.85 -0.12
N ILE A 121 11.55 12.31 -0.20
CA ILE A 121 12.68 12.96 -0.86
C ILE A 121 12.36 13.23 -2.33
N ALA A 122 11.81 12.24 -3.05
CA ALA A 122 11.48 12.38 -4.46
C ALA A 122 10.42 13.46 -4.72
N TYR A 123 9.49 13.68 -3.78
CA TYR A 123 8.52 14.78 -3.84
C TYR A 123 9.04 16.10 -3.28
N GLY A 124 10.26 16.15 -2.73
CA GLY A 124 10.80 17.35 -2.07
C GLY A 124 10.10 17.70 -0.75
N ASN A 125 9.47 16.72 -0.11
CA ASN A 125 8.73 16.90 1.14
C ASN A 125 9.62 16.63 2.37
N ASP A 126 9.47 17.43 3.42
CA ASP A 126 9.97 17.09 4.76
C ASP A 126 9.08 16.00 5.39
N PRO A 127 9.63 14.82 5.72
CA PRO A 127 8.84 13.76 6.33
C PRO A 127 8.43 14.05 7.78
N THR A 128 9.11 14.96 8.48
CA THR A 128 8.97 15.19 9.93
C THR A 128 7.64 15.83 10.35
N PRO A 129 7.16 16.94 9.75
CA PRO A 129 6.00 17.66 10.25
C PRO A 129 4.67 16.98 9.88
N VAL A 130 3.74 16.87 10.84
CA VAL A 130 2.36 16.35 10.62
C VAL A 130 1.30 17.40 10.97
N GLN A 131 1.38 18.57 10.33
CA GLN A 131 0.58 19.76 10.66
C GLN A 131 -0.94 19.52 10.63
N ASN A 132 -1.47 18.82 9.63
CA ASN A 132 -2.91 18.51 9.56
C ASN A 132 -3.39 17.70 10.77
N ILE A 133 -2.55 16.79 11.27
CA ILE A 133 -2.87 15.99 12.48
C ILE A 133 -2.79 16.88 13.72
N ALA A 134 -1.81 17.77 13.81
CA ALA A 134 -1.69 18.72 14.92
C ALA A 134 -2.93 19.62 15.01
N TRP A 135 -3.32 20.25 13.89
CA TRP A 135 -4.51 21.08 13.79
C TRP A 135 -5.78 20.32 14.19
N LEU A 136 -5.96 19.08 13.69
CA LEU A 136 -7.12 18.27 14.04
C LEU A 136 -7.18 17.96 15.54
N LYS A 137 -6.04 17.63 16.15
CA LYS A 137 -5.95 17.34 17.59
C LYS A 137 -6.27 18.58 18.44
N GLU A 138 -5.79 19.75 18.03
CA GLU A 138 -6.08 21.03 18.71
C GLU A 138 -7.59 21.33 18.70
N ASN A 139 -8.24 21.25 17.54
CA ASN A 139 -9.68 21.55 17.42
C ASN A 139 -10.59 20.54 18.14
N LEU A 140 -10.20 19.26 18.18
CA LEU A 140 -10.94 18.24 18.94
C LEU A 140 -10.82 18.47 20.45
N ALA A 141 -9.67 18.94 20.94
CA ALA A 141 -9.50 19.29 22.35
C ALA A 141 -10.37 20.48 22.75
N GLU A 142 -10.53 21.48 21.88
CA GLU A 142 -11.39 22.65 22.11
C GLU A 142 -12.89 22.32 22.11
N SER A 143 -13.31 21.32 21.33
CA SER A 143 -14.73 20.93 21.19
C SER A 143 -15.23 19.95 22.26
N SER A 144 -14.37 19.56 23.21
CA SER A 144 -14.67 18.54 24.23
C SER A 144 -15.15 19.11 25.58
N THR A 145 -15.57 20.39 25.62
CA THR A 145 -16.32 21.01 26.72
C THR A 145 -17.82 20.84 26.57
#